data_AF-A0A1F7JDP8-F1
#
_entry.id   AF-A0A1F7JDP8-F1
#
_cell.length_a   1.000
_cell.length_b   1.000
_cell.length_c   1.000
_cell.angle_alpha   90.00
_cell.angle_beta   90.00
_cell.angle_gamma   90.00
#
_symmetry.space_group_name_H-M   'P 1'
#
loop_
_entity.id
_entity.type
_entity.pdbx_description
1 polymer ?
#
loop_
_entity_poly.entity_id
_entity_poly.type
_entity_poly.pdbx_seq_one_letter_code
_entity_poly.pdbx_strand_id
1 'polypeptide(L)'
;MNMLLMQAGYPSAIIRKEDRGVYINALEKGQTGGALDEYYLVVYEAVDRSLNIYLETVEPERIPRPTLNTDRRIYTTEEVAKLLQVDPESVRRYVRSGQLKAVRLGGKFIRIDKDDLNQFIERLKSK
;
A
#
# COMPACT_ATOMS: atom_id res chain seq x y z
N MET A 1 -1.46 -29.82 0.29
CA MET A 1 -1.20 -28.66 -0.58
C MET A 1 0.30 -28.35 -0.71
N ASN A 2 1.01 -28.01 0.36
CA ASN A 2 2.42 -27.58 0.26
C ASN A 2 3.38 -28.60 -0.36
N MET A 3 3.22 -29.90 -0.09
CA MET A 3 4.05 -30.91 -0.76
C MET A 3 3.84 -30.94 -2.29
N LEU A 4 2.60 -30.74 -2.77
CA LEU A 4 2.31 -30.69 -4.20
C LEU A 4 2.95 -29.45 -4.84
N LEU A 5 2.88 -28.30 -4.15
CA LEU A 5 3.53 -27.08 -4.61
C LEU A 5 5.04 -27.26 -4.75
N MET A 6 5.69 -27.86 -3.73
CA MET A 6 7.13 -28.12 -3.76
C MET A 6 7.54 -29.10 -4.85
N GLN A 7 6.79 -30.19 -5.03
CA GLN A 7 7.04 -31.15 -6.11
C GLN A 7 6.93 -30.52 -7.51
N ALA A 8 6.07 -29.52 -7.67
CA ALA A 8 5.89 -28.77 -8.90
C ALA A 8 6.83 -27.55 -9.04
N GLY A 9 7.75 -27.33 -8.08
CA GLY A 9 8.71 -26.22 -8.12
C GLY A 9 8.16 -24.85 -7.65
N TYR A 10 6.98 -24.82 -7.04
CA TYR A 10 6.41 -23.61 -6.44
C TYR A 10 6.79 -23.45 -4.96
N PRO A 11 6.86 -22.22 -4.44
CA PRO A 11 7.12 -21.97 -3.03
C PRO A 11 5.94 -22.41 -2.16
N SER A 12 6.20 -22.62 -0.87
CA SER A 12 5.16 -23.03 0.08
C SER A 12 4.12 -21.93 0.29
N ALA A 13 2.84 -22.29 0.31
CA ALA A 13 1.77 -21.36 0.64
C ALA A 13 1.69 -21.20 2.16
N ILE A 14 2.06 -20.02 2.68
CA ILE A 14 2.00 -19.72 4.12
C ILE A 14 0.76 -18.87 4.39
N ILE A 15 -0.27 -19.48 4.98
CA ILE A 15 -1.45 -18.76 5.45
C ILE A 15 -1.12 -18.13 6.81
N ARG A 16 -1.17 -16.79 6.87
CA ARG A 16 -0.86 -16.06 8.10
C ARG A 16 -2.02 -16.10 9.08
N LYS A 17 -1.74 -15.81 10.36
CA LYS A 17 -2.75 -15.87 11.42
C LYS A 17 -3.87 -14.85 11.18
N GLU A 18 -3.55 -13.71 10.59
CA GLU A 18 -4.47 -12.63 10.25
C GLU A 18 -5.44 -13.07 9.13
N ASP A 19 -4.95 -13.84 8.17
CA ASP A 19 -5.69 -14.31 6.99
C ASP A 19 -6.55 -15.56 7.28
N ARG A 20 -6.39 -16.18 8.46
CA ARG A 20 -7.02 -17.48 8.79
C ARG A 20 -8.53 -17.48 8.60
N GLY A 21 -9.20 -16.39 8.95
CA GLY A 21 -10.66 -16.30 8.90
C GLY A 21 -11.16 -16.32 7.46
N VAL A 22 -10.51 -15.55 6.59
CA VAL A 22 -10.81 -15.50 5.15
C VAL A 22 -10.56 -16.88 4.52
N TYR A 23 -9.43 -17.51 4.85
CA TYR A 23 -9.09 -18.85 4.37
C TYR A 23 -10.14 -19.90 4.75
N ILE A 24 -10.53 -19.95 6.03
CA ILE A 24 -11.51 -20.93 6.52
C ILE A 24 -12.87 -20.70 5.85
N ASN A 25 -13.35 -19.46 5.80
CA ASN A 25 -14.64 -19.15 5.19
C ASN A 25 -14.67 -19.52 3.70
N ALA A 26 -13.61 -19.21 2.95
CA ALA A 26 -13.49 -19.55 1.54
C ALA A 26 -13.46 -21.07 1.33
N LEU A 27 -12.78 -21.81 2.21
CA LEU A 27 -12.75 -23.27 2.20
C LEU A 27 -14.13 -23.88 2.48
N GLU A 28 -14.81 -23.42 3.53
CA GLU A 28 -16.14 -23.89 3.92
C GLU A 28 -17.19 -23.65 2.81
N LYS A 29 -17.12 -22.48 2.17
CA LYS A 29 -17.98 -22.13 1.03
C LYS A 29 -17.76 -23.08 -0.15
N GLY A 30 -16.51 -23.43 -0.45
CA GLY A 30 -16.20 -24.41 -1.49
C GLY A 30 -16.65 -25.83 -1.12
N GLN A 31 -16.57 -26.22 0.14
CA GLN A 31 -16.98 -27.55 0.62
C GLN A 31 -18.50 -27.74 0.62
N THR A 32 -19.28 -26.68 0.79
CA THR A 32 -20.75 -26.72 0.86
C THR A 32 -21.43 -26.65 -0.52
N GLY A 33 -20.67 -26.83 -1.61
CA GLY A 33 -21.17 -26.84 -2.98
C GLY A 33 -20.95 -25.53 -3.76
N GLY A 34 -20.27 -24.55 -3.16
CA GLY A 34 -19.82 -23.34 -3.85
C GLY A 34 -18.58 -23.55 -4.72
N ALA A 35 -18.28 -22.56 -5.57
CA ALA A 35 -17.05 -22.56 -6.36
C ALA A 35 -15.81 -22.35 -5.46
N LEU A 36 -14.68 -22.95 -5.85
CA LEU A 36 -13.41 -22.86 -5.14
C LEU A 36 -12.60 -21.60 -5.48
N ASP A 37 -13.12 -20.69 -6.31
CA ASP A 37 -12.38 -19.53 -6.81
C ASP A 37 -11.86 -18.63 -5.68
N GLU A 38 -12.69 -18.38 -4.66
CA GLU A 38 -12.31 -17.59 -3.48
C GLU A 38 -11.20 -18.29 -2.68
N TYR A 39 -11.27 -19.62 -2.58
CA TYR A 39 -10.21 -20.40 -1.92
C TYR A 39 -8.91 -20.33 -2.72
N TYR A 40 -8.98 -20.50 -4.05
CA TYR A 40 -7.81 -20.41 -4.91
C TYR A 40 -7.17 -19.02 -4.87
N LEU A 41 -7.96 -17.95 -4.82
CA LEU A 41 -7.46 -16.59 -4.68
C LEU A 41 -6.60 -16.43 -3.41
N VAL A 42 -7.08 -16.94 -2.27
CA VAL A 42 -6.33 -16.91 -1.00
C VAL A 42 -5.03 -17.69 -1.10
N VAL A 43 -5.05 -18.86 -1.76
CA VAL A 43 -3.85 -19.67 -1.95
C VAL A 43 -2.85 -18.97 -2.90
N TYR A 44 -3.32 -18.37 -3.99
CA TYR A 44 -2.47 -17.64 -4.93
C TYR A 44 -1.79 -16.45 -4.25
N GLU A 45 -2.52 -15.68 -3.45
CA GLU A 45 -1.94 -14.56 -2.71
C GLU A 45 -0.87 -15.04 -1.71
N ALA A 46 -1.12 -16.15 -1.03
CA ALA A 46 -0.16 -16.75 -0.11
C ALA A 46 1.11 -17.25 -0.82
N VAL A 47 0.98 -17.85 -2.00
CA VAL A 47 2.11 -18.30 -2.83
C VAL A 47 2.91 -17.12 -3.39
N ASP A 48 2.24 -16.09 -3.93
CA ASP A 48 2.90 -14.87 -4.45
C ASP A 48 3.72 -14.21 -3.34
N ARG A 49 3.13 -14.07 -2.15
CA ARG A 49 3.81 -13.51 -0.99
C ARG A 49 5.04 -14.30 -0.57
N SER A 50 4.95 -15.62 -0.50
CA SER A 50 6.10 -16.47 -0.20
C SER A 50 7.20 -16.35 -1.25
N LEU A 51 6.83 -16.27 -2.55
CA LEU A 51 7.76 -16.03 -3.63
C LEU A 51 8.48 -14.69 -3.45
N ASN A 52 7.74 -13.64 -3.07
CA ASN A 52 8.30 -12.31 -2.85
C ASN A 52 9.34 -12.33 -1.73
N ILE A 53 9.04 -13.00 -0.62
CA ILE A 53 10.01 -13.16 0.48
C ILE A 53 11.28 -13.85 0.00
N TYR A 54 11.18 -14.91 -0.82
CA TYR A 54 12.36 -15.59 -1.37
C TYR A 54 13.15 -14.67 -2.31
N LEU A 55 12.48 -13.92 -3.18
CA LEU A 55 13.14 -12.98 -4.10
C LEU A 55 13.84 -11.84 -3.33
N GLU A 56 13.21 -11.29 -2.28
CA GLU A 56 13.82 -10.27 -1.42
C GLU A 56 15.11 -10.76 -0.75
N THR A 57 15.19 -12.05 -0.41
CA THR A 57 16.41 -12.62 0.21
C THR A 57 17.56 -12.83 -0.78
N VAL A 58 17.25 -13.09 -2.06
CA VAL A 58 18.27 -13.34 -3.09
C VAL A 58 18.73 -12.04 -3.75
N GLU A 59 17.85 -11.05 -3.84
CA GLU A 59 18.11 -9.78 -4.53
C GLU A 59 17.55 -8.58 -3.74
N PRO A 60 18.24 -8.15 -2.66
CA PRO A 60 17.75 -7.09 -1.79
C PRO A 60 17.60 -5.71 -2.49
N GLU A 61 18.17 -5.54 -3.68
CA GLU A 61 18.19 -4.26 -4.43
C GLU A 61 17.29 -4.25 -5.69
N ARG A 62 16.50 -5.28 -6.00
CA ARG A 62 15.66 -5.25 -7.21
C ARG A 62 14.42 -4.37 -7.07
N ILE A 63 14.48 -3.23 -7.76
CA ILE A 63 13.42 -2.41 -8.39
C ILE A 63 12.07 -2.44 -7.67
N PRO A 64 11.60 -1.34 -7.05
CA PRO A 64 10.25 -1.28 -6.52
C PRO A 64 9.27 -1.61 -7.63
N ARG A 65 8.42 -2.62 -7.40
CA ARG A 65 7.23 -2.85 -8.23
C ARG A 65 6.54 -1.51 -8.45
N PRO A 66 6.04 -1.19 -9.65
CA PRO A 66 5.04 -0.15 -9.76
C PRO A 66 3.83 -0.67 -9.00
N THR A 67 3.74 -0.34 -7.71
CA THR A 67 2.56 -0.60 -6.92
C THR A 67 1.44 0.14 -7.65
N LEU A 68 0.42 -0.60 -8.06
CA LEU A 68 -0.86 -0.02 -8.42
C LEU A 68 -1.32 0.76 -7.17
N ASN A 69 -1.02 2.06 -7.12
CA ASN A 69 -1.51 3.04 -6.16
C ASN A 69 -1.38 2.64 -4.67
N THR A 70 -0.17 2.62 -4.10
CA THR A 70 0.00 2.60 -2.63
C THR A 70 1.08 3.54 -2.13
N ASP A 71 1.19 4.70 -2.79
CA ASP A 71 1.94 5.84 -2.26
C ASP A 71 1.01 7.04 -2.02
N ARG A 72 -0.27 6.77 -1.71
CA ARG A 72 -1.20 7.73 -1.08
C ARG A 72 -0.75 8.01 0.35
N ARG A 73 0.48 8.52 0.49
CA ARG A 73 1.01 8.99 1.75
C ARG A 73 0.37 10.33 2.01
N ILE A 74 -0.46 10.37 3.03
CA ILE A 74 -1.10 11.60 3.48
C ILE A 74 -0.21 12.22 4.55
N TYR A 75 0.22 13.44 4.31
CA TYR A 75 1.03 14.21 5.24
C TYR A 75 0.17 15.14 6.10
N THR A 76 0.61 15.34 7.34
CA THR A 76 0.20 16.46 8.20
C THR A 76 0.88 17.76 7.76
N THR A 77 0.33 18.88 8.21
CA THR A 77 0.98 20.19 8.08
C THR A 77 2.41 20.19 8.62
N GLU A 78 2.65 19.52 9.75
CA GLU A 78 3.97 19.49 10.42
C GLU A 78 5.00 18.70 9.61
N GLU A 79 4.61 17.57 9.03
CA GLU A 79 5.49 16.78 8.16
C GLU A 79 5.84 17.55 6.89
N VAL A 80 4.87 18.21 6.26
CA VAL A 80 5.13 19.05 5.08
C VAL A 80 6.06 20.21 5.42
N ALA A 81 5.88 20.82 6.59
CA ALA A 81 6.74 21.91 7.07
C ALA A 81 8.19 21.46 7.22
N LYS A 82 8.41 20.26 7.80
CA LYS A 82 9.75 19.66 7.91
C LYS A 82 10.36 19.35 6.55
N LEU A 83 9.58 18.80 5.62
CA LEU A 83 10.05 18.45 4.27
C LEU A 83 10.46 19.68 3.47
N LEU A 84 9.67 20.76 3.54
CA LEU A 84 9.96 22.01 2.84
C LEU A 84 10.92 22.92 3.62
N GLN A 85 11.32 22.53 4.84
CA GLN A 85 12.10 23.34 5.77
C GLN A 85 11.52 24.74 6.01
N VAL A 86 10.19 24.81 6.18
CA VAL A 86 9.47 26.06 6.47
C VAL A 86 8.69 25.96 7.78
N ASP A 87 8.22 27.11 8.27
CA ASP A 87 7.31 27.14 9.42
C ASP A 87 5.93 26.51 9.08
N PRO A 88 5.30 25.74 10.00
CA PRO A 88 3.96 25.17 9.79
C PRO A 88 2.87 26.17 9.40
N GLU A 89 2.96 27.44 9.85
CA GLU A 89 2.01 28.48 9.44
C GLU A 89 2.19 28.86 7.97
N SER A 90 3.39 28.74 7.39
CA SER A 90 3.58 28.90 5.95
C SER A 90 2.85 27.83 5.16
N VAL A 91 2.88 26.58 5.62
CA VAL A 91 2.11 25.49 5.00
C VAL A 91 0.60 25.78 5.11
N ARG A 92 0.11 26.22 6.27
CA ARG A 92 -1.30 26.63 6.44
C ARG A 92 -1.67 27.79 5.53
N ARG A 93 -0.79 28.76 5.35
CA ARG A 93 -0.97 29.89 4.43
C ARG A 93 -1.12 29.40 2.99
N TYR A 94 -0.28 28.48 2.53
CA TYR A 94 -0.38 27.88 1.18
C TYR A 94 -1.69 27.11 0.96
N VAL A 95 -2.19 26.45 2.00
CA VAL A 95 -3.50 25.77 1.96
C VAL A 95 -4.66 26.77 1.96
N ARG A 96 -4.57 27.87 2.74
CA ARG A 96 -5.60 28.93 2.76
C ARG A 96 -5.65 29.71 1.46
N SER A 97 -4.49 29.99 0.85
CA SER A 97 -4.38 30.69 -0.43
C SER A 97 -4.74 29.82 -1.65
N GLY A 98 -4.95 28.51 -1.45
CA GLY A 98 -5.27 27.55 -2.50
C GLY A 98 -4.06 27.13 -3.35
N GLN A 99 -2.84 27.53 -2.97
CA GLN A 99 -1.61 27.16 -3.67
C GLN A 99 -1.25 25.68 -3.45
N LEU A 100 -1.52 25.16 -2.25
CA LEU A 100 -1.33 23.76 -1.88
C LEU A 100 -2.69 23.12 -1.62
N LYS A 101 -3.03 22.08 -2.40
CA LYS A 101 -4.30 21.36 -2.24
C LYS A 101 -4.23 20.45 -1.01
N ALA A 102 -5.30 20.45 -0.23
CA ALA A 102 -5.39 19.67 1.00
C ALA A 102 -6.84 19.33 1.35
N VAL A 103 -7.03 18.22 2.06
CA VAL A 103 -8.31 17.79 2.64
C VAL A 103 -8.40 18.29 4.08
N ARG A 104 -9.51 18.95 4.44
CA ARG A 104 -9.80 19.39 5.80
C ARG A 104 -10.65 18.34 6.53
N LEU A 105 -10.11 17.73 7.58
CA LEU A 105 -10.84 16.81 8.44
C LEU A 105 -11.36 17.55 9.67
N GLY A 106 -12.68 17.64 9.82
CA GLY A 106 -13.34 18.25 10.98
C GLY A 106 -12.98 19.72 11.21
N GLY A 107 -12.64 20.46 10.15
CA GLY A 107 -12.30 21.90 10.19
C GLY A 107 -10.93 22.24 10.79
N LYS A 108 -10.40 21.41 11.70
CA LYS A 108 -9.13 21.66 12.42
C LYS A 108 -7.93 20.96 11.80
N PHE A 109 -8.10 19.75 11.27
CA PHE A 109 -6.99 18.95 10.78
C PHE A 109 -6.84 19.09 9.26
N ILE A 110 -5.61 19.26 8.80
CA ILE A 110 -5.27 19.37 7.39
C ILE A 110 -4.46 18.14 6.98
N ARG A 111 -4.86 17.54 5.86
CA ARG A 111 -4.25 16.36 5.25
C ARG A 111 -3.85 16.68 3.82
N ILE A 112 -2.59 16.49 3.48
CA ILE A 112 -2.02 16.83 2.18
C ILE A 112 -1.58 15.53 1.51
N ASP A 113 -2.05 15.27 0.30
CA ASP A 113 -1.62 14.11 -0.46
C ASP A 113 -0.19 14.34 -1.02
N LYS A 114 0.60 13.28 -1.16
CA LYS A 114 1.95 13.31 -1.72
C LYS A 114 1.94 13.89 -3.14
N ASP A 115 0.95 13.52 -3.93
CA ASP A 115 0.83 13.98 -5.32
C ASP A 115 0.55 15.49 -5.39
N ASP A 116 -0.31 16.00 -4.51
CA ASP A 116 -0.63 17.43 -4.42
C ASP A 116 0.59 18.25 -3.95
N LEU A 117 1.39 17.71 -3.02
CA LEU A 117 2.65 18.32 -2.58
C LEU A 117 3.69 18.37 -3.71
N ASN A 118 3.84 17.28 -4.46
CA ASN A 118 4.76 17.23 -5.60
C ASN A 118 4.37 18.23 -6.68
N GLN A 119 3.08 18.33 -7.01
CA GLN A 119 2.58 19.34 -7.96
C GLN A 119 2.87 20.76 -7.50
N PHE A 120 2.76 21.05 -6.20
CA PHE A 120 3.11 22.35 -5.64
C PHE A 120 4.60 22.66 -5.83
N ILE A 121 5.49 21.70 -5.58
CA ILE A 121 6.94 21.86 -5.75
C ILE A 121 7.30 22.09 -7.24
N GLU A 122 6.70 21.32 -8.15
CA GLU A 122 6.96 21.48 -9.59
C GLU A 122 6.48 22.85 -10.12
N ARG A 123 5.35 23.35 -9.64
CA ARG A 123 4.91 24.72 -9.95
C ARG A 123 5.89 25.80 -9.48
N LEU A 124 6.59 25.58 -8.37
CA LEU A 124 7.62 26.51 -7.89
C LEU A 124 8.91 26.42 -8.69
N LYS A 125 9.30 25.24 -9.19
CA LYS A 125 10.47 25.07 -10.06
C LYS A 125 10.27 25.64 -11.45
N SER A 126 9.03 25.67 -11.94
CA SER A 126 8.67 26.19 -13.27
C SER A 126 8.64 27.72 -13.36
N LYS A 127 9.07 28.44 -12.31
CA LYS A 127 9.00 29.90 -12.22
C LYS A 127 10.37 30.49 -11.95
#